data_AF-A0A060N5Z2-F1
#
_entry.id   AF-A0A060N5Z2-F1
#
_cell.length_a   1.000
_cell.length_b   1.000
_cell.length_c   1.000
_cell.angle_alpha   90.00
_cell.angle_beta   90.00
_cell.angle_gamma   90.00
#
_symmetry.space_group_name_H-M   'P 1'
#
loop_
_entity.id
_entity.type
_entity.pdbx_description
1 polymer ?
#
loop_
_entity_poly.entity_id
_entity_poly.type
_entity_poly.pdbx_seq_one_letter_code
_entity_poly.pdbx_strand_id
1 'polypeptide(L)'
;MLKDCLSIFKTLYEQKGDSLILQDYKLSFGDYILVDSNGERVRHITVNKELNYDLEYYNYFKGLDYLSNLISMQKPIDNKKIIHSNNYLSFFIKKESLQNKKLTEEIIDNYYKILDNPKLKYKTPNKKNALLIYEELENKYGKSSTEALNKNKQWIKKNIFNLLENLNLKKDKTYLKVFFYAPIEIYNQESEKYILPNIFNNVEYNINIEGKTYGVPSNNVTLNSKKPFLLNKTRKNPVPYLIELEEALLQKKFFDLLSNKIDNNKKIIYLSEQNQFYLEEGEVLNNRFNGLFLKIEKGIEPKIVDFDIISNYNPKIKEIKIADRIISNKNDLSDIIDTVYFGNQLKKNLFKDPKEIKLTNFKFKGLLLRYRDVFANYFYKGEEAQLKNMWSKISKDIIKLSIMNGYIRNAKQQEELKNIFFN
;
A
#
# COMPACT_ATOMS: atom_id res chain seq x y z
N MET A 1 -1.15 7.61 16.81
CA MET A 1 -0.90 6.58 15.79
C MET A 1 -0.34 7.16 14.49
N LEU A 2 -1.16 7.68 13.55
CA LEU A 2 -0.64 7.98 12.21
C LEU A 2 0.46 9.05 12.22
N LYS A 3 0.33 10.08 13.06
CA LYS A 3 1.40 11.07 13.27
C LYS A 3 2.71 10.45 13.75
N ASP A 4 2.64 9.47 14.66
CA ASP A 4 3.82 8.76 15.16
C ASP A 4 4.50 7.97 14.02
N CYS A 5 3.70 7.28 13.20
CA CYS A 5 4.20 6.58 12.01
C CYS A 5 4.84 7.55 11.01
N LEU A 6 4.19 8.69 10.75
CA LEU A 6 4.69 9.70 9.81
C LEU A 6 5.96 10.37 10.33
N SER A 7 6.11 10.57 11.63
CA SER A 7 7.35 11.09 12.23
C SER A 7 8.54 10.17 11.92
N ILE A 8 8.40 8.86 12.17
CA ILE A 8 9.45 7.88 11.86
C ILE A 8 9.67 7.79 10.35
N PHE A 9 8.60 7.72 9.57
CA PHE A 9 8.69 7.63 8.11
C PHE A 9 9.37 8.86 7.50
N LYS A 10 9.14 10.07 8.04
CA LYS A 10 9.80 11.30 7.58
C LYS A 10 11.31 11.18 7.67
N THR A 11 11.83 10.79 8.83
CA THR A 11 13.28 10.58 9.04
C THR A 11 13.86 9.56 8.05
N LEU A 12 13.15 8.44 7.82
CA LEU A 12 13.59 7.42 6.87
C LEU A 12 13.55 7.91 5.42
N TYR A 13 12.52 8.70 5.10
CA TYR A 13 12.30 9.24 3.77
C TYR A 13 13.32 10.33 3.42
N GLU A 14 13.71 11.17 4.37
CA GLU A 14 14.77 12.17 4.19
C GLU A 14 16.14 11.53 3.85
N GLN A 15 16.40 10.32 4.36
CA GLN A 15 17.64 9.59 4.08
C GLN A 15 17.63 8.84 2.74
N LYS A 16 16.49 8.23 2.37
CA LYS A 16 16.40 7.27 1.25
C LYS A 16 15.61 7.79 0.05
N GLY A 17 14.82 8.83 0.22
CA GLY A 17 13.88 9.35 -0.77
C GLY A 17 12.94 8.27 -1.30
N ASP A 18 12.59 8.36 -2.58
CA ASP A 18 11.64 7.45 -3.23
C ASP A 18 12.15 6.00 -3.34
N SER A 19 13.45 5.75 -3.17
CA SER A 19 13.99 4.38 -3.15
C SER A 19 13.33 3.49 -2.08
N LEU A 20 12.92 4.09 -0.96
CA LEU A 20 12.21 3.42 0.13
C LEU A 20 10.88 2.77 -0.34
N ILE A 21 10.23 3.39 -1.32
CA ILE A 21 8.97 2.95 -1.91
C ILE A 21 9.25 2.04 -3.12
N LEU A 22 10.16 2.45 -4.00
CA LEU A 22 10.42 1.80 -5.29
C LEU A 22 11.05 0.41 -5.17
N GLN A 23 11.76 0.12 -4.07
CA GLN A 23 12.36 -1.21 -3.83
C GLN A 23 11.32 -2.34 -3.99
N ASP A 24 10.12 -2.16 -3.43
CA ASP A 24 9.06 -3.15 -3.38
C ASP A 24 7.94 -2.89 -4.41
N TYR A 25 8.04 -1.80 -5.16
CA TYR A 25 7.05 -1.43 -6.16
C TYR A 25 7.01 -2.47 -7.29
N LYS A 26 5.80 -2.89 -7.66
CA LYS A 26 5.56 -3.88 -8.73
C LYS A 26 4.86 -3.23 -9.91
N LEU A 27 5.44 -3.39 -11.09
CA LEU A 27 4.79 -2.97 -12.33
C LEU A 27 3.53 -3.81 -12.55
N SER A 28 2.46 -3.15 -12.99
CA SER A 28 1.26 -3.85 -13.44
C SER A 28 1.56 -4.67 -14.70
N PHE A 29 0.85 -5.79 -14.89
CA PHE A 29 0.97 -6.55 -16.14
C PHE A 29 0.65 -5.70 -17.37
N GLY A 30 1.48 -5.84 -18.40
CA GLY A 30 1.38 -5.06 -19.61
C GLY A 30 2.70 -4.88 -20.35
N ASP A 31 2.64 -4.10 -21.42
CA ASP A 31 3.80 -3.72 -22.22
C ASP A 31 4.23 -2.30 -21.88
N TYR A 32 5.53 -2.13 -21.65
CA TYR A 32 6.18 -0.87 -21.30
C TYR A 32 7.15 -0.51 -22.42
N ILE A 33 6.96 0.65 -23.02
CA ILE A 33 7.70 1.10 -24.20
C ILE A 33 8.33 2.45 -23.88
N LEU A 34 9.63 2.60 -24.15
CA LEU A 34 10.36 3.86 -24.08
C LEU A 34 10.66 4.38 -25.49
N VAL A 35 10.30 5.62 -25.74
CA VAL A 35 10.52 6.35 -26.99
C VAL A 35 11.55 7.45 -26.74
N ASP A 36 12.56 7.58 -27.59
CA ASP A 36 13.57 8.65 -27.48
C ASP A 36 13.10 9.99 -28.07
N SER A 37 14.02 10.96 -28.03
CA SER A 37 13.86 12.26 -28.65
C SER A 37 13.70 12.22 -30.17
N ASN A 38 14.11 11.18 -30.88
CA ASN A 38 13.90 11.07 -32.33
C ASN A 38 12.56 10.42 -32.67
N GLY A 39 11.81 9.97 -31.65
CA GLY A 39 10.59 9.20 -31.84
C GLY A 39 10.87 7.73 -32.16
N GLU A 40 12.12 7.28 -32.03
CA GLU A 40 12.50 5.89 -32.17
C GLU A 40 12.29 5.15 -30.84
N ARG A 41 11.99 3.86 -30.95
CA ARG A 41 11.75 3.01 -29.78
C ARG A 41 13.11 2.53 -29.28
N VAL A 42 13.44 2.86 -28.04
CA VAL A 42 14.73 2.47 -27.46
C VAL A 42 14.61 1.23 -26.59
N ARG A 43 13.48 1.05 -25.89
CA ARG A 43 13.29 -0.08 -24.96
C ARG A 43 11.85 -0.58 -24.97
N HIS A 44 11.67 -1.89 -24.84
CA HIS A 44 10.38 -2.55 -24.64
C HIS A 44 10.55 -3.74 -23.68
N ILE A 45 9.66 -3.83 -22.69
CA ILE A 45 9.51 -5.03 -21.86
C ILE A 45 8.03 -5.42 -21.75
N THR A 46 7.78 -6.72 -21.62
CA THR A 46 6.46 -7.27 -21.29
C THR A 46 6.49 -7.79 -19.85
N VAL A 47 5.70 -7.18 -18.98
CA VAL A 47 5.55 -7.62 -17.59
C VAL A 47 4.38 -8.61 -17.51
N ASN A 48 4.68 -9.86 -17.17
CA ASN A 48 3.72 -10.94 -17.05
C ASN A 48 4.05 -11.82 -15.82
N LYS A 49 3.34 -12.95 -15.64
CA LYS A 49 3.57 -13.88 -14.53
C LYS A 49 4.84 -14.71 -14.66
N GLU A 50 5.40 -14.82 -15.86
CA GLU A 50 6.55 -15.68 -16.16
C GLU A 50 7.87 -15.04 -15.72
N LEU A 51 7.86 -13.75 -15.36
CA LEU A 51 9.01 -12.98 -14.85
C LEU A 51 10.23 -12.97 -15.80
N ASN A 52 10.00 -13.24 -17.09
CA ASN A 52 11.02 -13.25 -18.14
C ASN A 52 11.19 -11.84 -18.74
N TYR A 53 11.73 -10.91 -17.97
CA TYR A 53 12.04 -9.56 -18.43
C TYR A 53 13.40 -9.10 -17.91
N ASP A 54 14.01 -8.17 -18.64
CA ASP A 54 15.25 -7.53 -18.23
C ASP A 54 15.04 -6.74 -16.93
N LEU A 55 15.84 -7.07 -15.90
CA LEU A 55 15.69 -6.49 -14.56
C LEU A 55 16.15 -5.03 -14.50
N GLU A 56 17.14 -4.64 -15.30
CA GLU A 56 17.58 -3.25 -15.40
C GLU A 56 16.46 -2.40 -15.99
N TYR A 57 15.85 -2.85 -17.09
CA TYR A 57 14.73 -2.15 -17.72
C TYR A 57 13.50 -2.14 -16.83
N TYR A 58 13.22 -3.25 -16.15
CA TYR A 58 12.13 -3.32 -15.18
C TYR A 58 12.30 -2.26 -14.07
N ASN A 59 13.49 -2.18 -13.47
CA ASN A 59 13.79 -1.19 -12.44
C ASN A 59 13.75 0.26 -12.97
N TYR A 60 14.23 0.48 -14.20
CA TYR A 60 14.13 1.78 -14.86
C TYR A 60 12.66 2.22 -15.01
N PHE A 61 11.78 1.33 -15.49
CA PHE A 61 10.36 1.65 -15.63
C PHE A 61 9.64 1.84 -14.29
N LYS A 62 10.09 1.24 -13.17
CA LYS A 62 9.47 1.46 -11.84
C LYS A 62 9.40 2.94 -11.47
N GLY A 63 10.50 3.66 -11.64
CA GLY A 63 10.58 5.09 -11.30
C GLY A 63 9.63 5.92 -12.17
N LEU A 64 9.70 5.72 -13.49
CA LEU A 64 8.84 6.42 -14.44
C LEU A 64 7.35 6.11 -14.21
N ASP A 65 7.02 4.84 -13.96
CA ASP A 65 5.65 4.39 -13.74
C ASP A 65 5.07 5.00 -12.46
N TYR A 66 5.81 4.95 -11.36
CA TYR A 66 5.41 5.53 -10.08
C TYR A 66 5.08 7.03 -10.21
N LEU A 67 5.93 7.79 -10.90
CA LEU A 67 5.74 9.23 -11.11
C LEU A 67 4.62 9.56 -12.09
N SER A 68 4.25 8.62 -12.95
CA SER A 68 3.26 8.85 -14.02
C SER A 68 1.85 8.39 -13.68
N ASN A 69 1.66 7.67 -12.57
CA ASN A 69 0.34 7.17 -12.16
C ASN A 69 -0.58 8.27 -11.63
N LEU A 70 -1.89 8.10 -11.87
CA LEU A 70 -2.92 8.87 -11.19
C LEU A 70 -2.94 8.53 -9.70
N ILE A 71 -3.26 9.51 -8.84
CA ILE A 71 -3.51 9.26 -7.41
C ILE A 71 -4.72 8.33 -7.26
N SER A 72 -5.75 8.56 -8.08
CA SER A 72 -6.90 7.66 -8.17
C SER A 72 -7.66 7.87 -9.48
N MET A 73 -8.45 6.88 -9.86
CA MET A 73 -9.36 6.96 -11.01
C MET A 73 -10.51 7.98 -10.82
N GLN A 74 -10.64 8.57 -9.63
CA GLN A 74 -11.56 9.68 -9.36
C GLN A 74 -10.91 11.05 -9.61
N LYS A 75 -9.58 11.11 -9.77
CA LYS A 75 -8.83 12.34 -10.05
C LYS A 75 -8.09 12.25 -11.41
N PRO A 76 -8.75 11.82 -12.50
CA PRO A 76 -8.06 11.65 -13.78
C PRO A 76 -7.68 12.99 -14.41
N ILE A 77 -6.73 12.98 -15.34
CA ILE A 77 -6.55 14.09 -16.30
C ILE A 77 -7.60 13.96 -17.41
N ASP A 78 -7.73 12.76 -17.99
CA ASP A 78 -8.80 12.43 -18.93
C ASP A 78 -10.13 12.16 -18.19
N ASN A 79 -11.10 13.05 -18.33
CA ASN A 79 -12.42 12.91 -17.71
C ASN A 79 -13.19 11.65 -18.17
N LYS A 80 -12.87 11.08 -19.34
CA LYS A 80 -13.44 9.83 -19.84
C LYS A 80 -12.79 8.59 -19.20
N LYS A 81 -11.70 8.76 -18.46
CA LYS A 81 -10.98 7.71 -17.71
C LYS A 81 -10.44 6.59 -18.60
N ILE A 82 -10.11 6.91 -19.85
CA ILE A 82 -9.47 6.00 -20.79
C ILE A 82 -7.95 6.08 -20.66
N ILE A 83 -7.41 7.29 -20.52
CA ILE A 83 -5.98 7.54 -20.30
C ILE A 83 -5.70 7.63 -18.79
N HIS A 84 -4.75 6.82 -18.31
CA HIS A 84 -4.46 6.58 -16.90
C HIS A 84 -3.11 7.14 -16.43
N SER A 85 -2.43 7.93 -17.27
CA SER A 85 -1.21 8.66 -16.91
C SER A 85 -1.51 10.10 -16.52
N ASN A 86 -0.59 10.71 -15.77
CA ASN A 86 -0.78 12.03 -15.16
C ASN A 86 -0.02 13.19 -15.83
N ASN A 87 0.89 12.92 -16.76
CA ASN A 87 1.79 13.90 -17.37
C ASN A 87 2.02 13.61 -18.87
N TYR A 88 2.60 14.57 -19.60
CA TYR A 88 2.79 14.46 -21.06
C TYR A 88 3.95 13.54 -21.47
N LEU A 89 4.80 13.13 -20.52
CA LEU A 89 5.93 12.20 -20.73
C LEU A 89 5.49 10.74 -20.65
N SER A 90 4.20 10.47 -20.40
CA SER A 90 3.68 9.12 -20.26
C SER A 90 2.26 9.00 -20.82
N PHE A 91 1.95 7.84 -21.37
CA PHE A 91 0.64 7.55 -21.95
C PHE A 91 0.20 6.14 -21.59
N PHE A 92 -0.71 6.03 -20.61
CA PHE A 92 -1.14 4.73 -20.07
C PHE A 92 -2.57 4.42 -20.50
N ILE A 93 -2.79 3.27 -21.12
CA ILE A 93 -4.12 2.76 -21.45
C ILE A 93 -4.20 1.27 -21.17
N LYS A 94 -5.42 0.74 -21.03
CA LYS A 94 -5.66 -0.69 -21.21
C LYS A 94 -5.68 -1.01 -22.70
N LYS A 95 -5.02 -2.09 -23.13
CA LYS A 95 -5.00 -2.53 -24.53
C LYS A 95 -6.40 -2.75 -25.11
N GLU A 96 -7.34 -3.18 -24.27
CA GLU A 96 -8.75 -3.34 -24.67
C GLU A 96 -9.39 -2.04 -25.16
N SER A 97 -8.92 -0.87 -24.71
CA SER A 97 -9.40 0.45 -25.16
C SER A 97 -9.14 0.72 -26.66
N LEU A 98 -8.14 0.05 -27.24
CA LEU A 98 -7.88 0.07 -28.68
C LEU A 98 -8.84 -0.87 -29.42
N GLN A 99 -9.03 -2.08 -28.89
CA GLN A 99 -9.86 -3.13 -29.50
C GLN A 99 -11.35 -2.72 -29.55
N ASN A 100 -11.85 -2.14 -28.47
CA ASN A 100 -13.24 -1.68 -28.38
C ASN A 100 -13.45 -0.24 -28.88
N LYS A 101 -12.41 0.38 -29.46
CA LYS A 101 -12.42 1.74 -30.01
C LYS A 101 -12.87 2.83 -29.01
N LYS A 102 -12.69 2.60 -27.69
CA LYS A 102 -12.96 3.61 -26.67
C LYS A 102 -11.95 4.75 -26.69
N LEU A 103 -10.70 4.46 -27.05
CA LEU A 103 -9.71 5.52 -27.29
C LEU A 103 -9.98 6.15 -28.65
N THR A 104 -10.11 7.47 -28.69
CA THR A 104 -10.27 8.26 -29.92
C THR A 104 -9.24 9.38 -29.96
N GLU A 105 -8.98 9.93 -31.15
CA GLU A 105 -8.11 11.10 -31.29
C GLU A 105 -8.60 12.28 -30.45
N GLU A 106 -9.92 12.51 -30.37
CA GLU A 106 -10.51 13.58 -29.56
C GLU A 106 -10.15 13.43 -28.07
N ILE A 107 -10.13 12.21 -27.54
CA ILE A 107 -9.72 11.95 -26.15
C ILE A 107 -8.24 12.28 -25.96
N ILE A 108 -7.39 11.90 -26.91
CA ILE A 108 -5.95 12.23 -26.90
C ILE A 108 -5.76 13.76 -26.96
N ASP A 109 -6.45 14.43 -27.88
CA ASP A 109 -6.39 15.88 -28.06
C ASP A 109 -6.83 16.62 -26.79
N ASN A 110 -7.93 16.20 -26.17
CA ASN A 110 -8.41 16.78 -24.92
C ASN A 110 -7.47 16.51 -23.73
N TYR A 111 -6.89 15.32 -23.64
CA TYR A 111 -5.92 14.97 -22.59
C TYR A 111 -4.71 15.91 -22.63
N TYR A 112 -4.06 16.02 -23.79
CA TYR A 112 -2.91 16.90 -23.97
C TYR A 112 -3.26 18.38 -23.86
N LYS A 113 -4.46 18.80 -24.27
CA LYS A 113 -4.96 20.17 -24.05
C LYS A 113 -5.10 20.53 -22.57
N ILE A 114 -5.53 19.58 -21.74
CA ILE A 114 -5.59 19.79 -20.28
C ILE A 114 -4.18 19.86 -19.69
N LEU A 115 -3.24 19.05 -20.16
CA LEU A 115 -1.85 19.10 -19.70
C LEU A 115 -1.15 20.41 -20.08
N ASP A 116 -1.42 20.94 -21.27
CA ASP A 116 -0.87 22.22 -21.75
C ASP A 116 -1.52 23.42 -21.02
N ASN A 117 -2.80 23.30 -20.65
CA ASN A 117 -3.51 24.32 -19.88
C ASN A 117 -4.34 23.73 -18.72
N PRO A 118 -3.71 23.42 -17.58
CA PRO A 118 -4.40 22.79 -16.45
C PRO A 118 -5.50 23.64 -15.81
N LYS A 119 -5.53 24.95 -16.06
CA LYS A 119 -6.63 25.84 -15.63
C LYS A 119 -7.98 25.35 -16.12
N LEU A 120 -8.04 24.68 -17.27
CA LEU A 120 -9.26 24.07 -17.81
C LEU A 120 -9.90 23.05 -16.87
N LYS A 121 -9.09 22.36 -16.04
CA LYS A 121 -9.54 21.35 -15.07
C LYS A 121 -9.97 21.96 -13.73
N TYR A 122 -9.36 23.08 -13.32
CA TYR A 122 -9.56 23.71 -12.01
C TYR A 122 -10.36 25.03 -12.04
N LYS A 123 -10.99 25.38 -13.17
CA LYS A 123 -11.71 26.64 -13.39
C LYS A 123 -12.91 26.94 -12.47
N THR A 124 -13.45 25.93 -11.77
CA THR A 124 -14.65 26.12 -10.94
C THR A 124 -14.29 26.77 -9.60
N PRO A 125 -15.13 27.64 -9.01
CA PRO A 125 -14.85 28.31 -7.73
C PRO A 125 -14.42 27.34 -6.61
N ASN A 126 -15.08 26.18 -6.55
CA ASN A 126 -14.81 25.07 -5.62
C ASN A 126 -13.41 24.43 -5.73
N LYS A 127 -12.65 24.76 -6.78
CA LYS A 127 -11.31 24.24 -7.05
C LYS A 127 -10.23 25.32 -7.00
N LYS A 128 -10.56 26.54 -6.55
CA LYS A 128 -9.64 27.67 -6.49
C LYS A 128 -8.34 27.32 -5.76
N ASN A 129 -8.41 26.63 -4.62
CA ASN A 129 -7.22 26.26 -3.86
C ASN A 129 -6.33 25.22 -4.57
N ALA A 130 -6.92 24.32 -5.36
CA ALA A 130 -6.14 23.41 -6.21
C ALA A 130 -5.44 24.17 -7.36
N LEU A 131 -6.11 25.19 -7.92
CA LEU A 131 -5.51 26.06 -8.92
C LEU A 131 -4.34 26.89 -8.33
N LEU A 132 -4.48 27.41 -7.10
CA LEU A 132 -3.40 28.14 -6.43
C LEU A 132 -2.14 27.27 -6.24
N ILE A 133 -2.31 26.03 -5.74
CA ILE A 133 -1.20 25.06 -5.62
C ILE A 133 -0.53 24.83 -6.98
N TYR A 134 -1.32 24.72 -8.05
CA TYR A 134 -0.79 24.53 -9.40
C TYR A 134 0.00 25.76 -9.88
N GLU A 135 -0.51 26.98 -9.68
CA GLU A 135 0.16 28.22 -10.05
C GLU A 135 1.48 28.42 -9.27
N GLU A 136 1.53 28.03 -7.99
CA GLU A 136 2.76 27.98 -7.21
C GLU A 136 3.81 27.03 -7.82
N LEU A 137 3.38 25.87 -8.34
CA LEU A 137 4.27 24.90 -9.00
C LEU A 137 4.74 25.37 -10.36
N GLU A 138 3.90 26.08 -11.13
CA GLU A 138 4.35 26.75 -12.36
C GLU A 138 5.37 27.85 -12.06
N ASN A 139 5.22 28.60 -10.97
CA ASN A 139 6.21 29.58 -10.55
C ASN A 139 7.54 28.93 -10.11
N LYS A 140 7.47 27.76 -9.46
CA LYS A 140 8.64 27.01 -8.98
C LYS A 140 9.40 26.29 -10.10
N TYR A 141 8.69 25.60 -10.99
CA TYR A 141 9.28 24.71 -12.00
C TYR A 141 9.16 25.23 -13.43
N GLY A 142 8.43 26.31 -13.66
CA GLY A 142 8.03 26.75 -14.98
C GLY A 142 6.83 25.98 -15.54
N LYS A 143 6.30 26.48 -16.65
CA LYS A 143 5.23 25.80 -17.40
C LYS A 143 5.76 24.53 -18.05
N SER A 144 4.87 23.57 -18.26
CA SER A 144 5.18 22.37 -19.04
C SER A 144 5.60 22.74 -20.46
N SER A 145 6.57 22.01 -21.03
CA SER A 145 7.08 22.31 -22.37
C SER A 145 6.02 22.02 -23.43
N THR A 146 5.40 23.07 -23.98
CA THR A 146 4.41 22.96 -25.07
C THR A 146 5.01 22.26 -26.30
N GLU A 147 6.30 22.45 -26.58
CA GLU A 147 6.99 21.76 -27.69
C GLU A 147 7.06 20.25 -27.47
N ALA A 148 7.59 19.82 -26.31
CA ALA A 148 7.70 18.40 -25.98
C ALA A 148 6.32 17.74 -25.88
N LEU A 149 5.36 18.44 -25.31
CA LEU A 149 3.97 18.01 -25.21
C LEU A 149 3.36 17.77 -26.60
N ASN A 150 3.50 18.72 -27.53
CA ASN A 150 3.00 18.60 -28.90
C ASN A 150 3.69 17.47 -29.66
N LYS A 151 5.00 17.32 -29.50
CA LYS A 151 5.78 16.23 -30.09
C LYS A 151 5.30 14.86 -29.62
N ASN A 152 5.17 14.68 -28.30
CA ASN A 152 4.70 13.43 -27.69
C ASN A 152 3.26 13.11 -28.13
N LYS A 153 2.39 14.12 -28.15
CA LYS A 153 1.02 14.03 -28.65
C LYS A 153 0.98 13.53 -30.10
N GLN A 154 1.76 14.12 -31.00
CA GLN A 154 1.82 13.71 -32.41
C GLN A 154 2.31 12.27 -32.55
N TRP A 155 3.34 11.90 -31.78
CA TRP A 155 3.84 10.52 -31.77
C TRP A 155 2.74 9.54 -31.33
N ILE A 156 2.01 9.85 -30.24
CA ILE A 156 0.89 9.01 -29.78
C ILE A 156 -0.16 8.88 -30.88
N LYS A 157 -0.66 9.98 -31.45
CA LYS A 157 -1.69 9.93 -32.50
C LYS A 157 -1.26 9.09 -33.70
N LYS A 158 -0.02 9.24 -34.15
CA LYS A 158 0.53 8.50 -35.30
C LYS A 158 0.67 7.00 -35.03
N ASN A 159 1.05 6.60 -33.81
CA ASN A 159 1.50 5.23 -33.54
C ASN A 159 0.50 4.39 -32.73
N ILE A 160 -0.22 4.98 -31.77
CA ILE A 160 -0.92 4.22 -30.70
C ILE A 160 -1.96 3.24 -31.24
N PHE A 161 -2.68 3.60 -32.31
CA PHE A 161 -3.79 2.81 -32.85
C PHE A 161 -3.35 1.53 -33.56
N ASN A 162 -2.13 1.52 -34.10
CA ASN A 162 -1.55 0.37 -34.80
C ASN A 162 -0.40 -0.26 -34.00
N LEU A 163 -0.16 0.21 -32.76
CA LEU A 163 1.03 -0.15 -32.00
C LEU A 163 1.02 -1.64 -31.62
N LEU A 164 -0.16 -2.21 -31.38
CA LEU A 164 -0.29 -3.63 -31.08
C LEU A 164 0.07 -4.50 -32.29
N GLU A 165 -0.41 -4.15 -33.48
CA GLU A 165 -0.05 -4.85 -34.72
C GLU A 165 1.43 -4.68 -35.06
N ASN A 166 1.93 -3.44 -35.05
CA ASN A 166 3.30 -3.11 -35.46
C ASN A 166 4.38 -3.77 -34.59
N LEU A 167 4.03 -4.17 -33.37
CA LEU A 167 4.92 -4.83 -32.42
C LEU A 167 4.53 -6.28 -32.14
N ASN A 168 3.52 -6.82 -32.83
CA ASN A 168 2.97 -8.16 -32.56
C ASN A 168 2.65 -8.39 -31.07
N LEU A 169 2.13 -7.35 -30.39
CA LEU A 169 1.79 -7.42 -28.97
C LEU A 169 0.48 -8.16 -28.77
N LYS A 170 0.40 -8.89 -27.65
CA LYS A 170 -0.80 -9.63 -27.28
C LYS A 170 -1.99 -8.69 -27.07
N LYS A 171 -3.07 -8.95 -27.80
CA LYS A 171 -4.38 -8.27 -27.69
C LYS A 171 -5.18 -8.79 -26.49
N ASP A 172 -4.78 -8.39 -25.28
CA ASP A 172 -5.46 -8.76 -24.03
C ASP A 172 -5.96 -7.53 -23.24
N LYS A 173 -6.28 -7.70 -21.95
CA LYS A 173 -6.77 -6.63 -21.05
C LYS A 173 -5.66 -6.02 -20.17
N THR A 174 -4.39 -6.32 -20.46
CA THR A 174 -3.25 -5.75 -19.73
C THR A 174 -3.02 -4.30 -20.13
N TYR A 175 -2.08 -3.64 -19.47
CA TYR A 175 -1.72 -2.26 -19.80
C TYR A 175 -0.84 -2.18 -21.05
N LEU A 176 -0.95 -1.06 -21.75
CA LEU A 176 0.04 -0.55 -22.68
C LEU A 176 0.48 0.81 -22.14
N LYS A 177 1.76 0.94 -21.81
CA LYS A 177 2.33 2.14 -21.22
C LYS A 177 3.48 2.63 -22.09
N VAL A 178 3.31 3.82 -22.66
CA VAL A 178 4.35 4.49 -23.44
C VAL A 178 4.98 5.57 -22.59
N PHE A 179 6.30 5.65 -22.61
CA PHE A 179 7.11 6.64 -21.92
C PHE A 179 7.99 7.37 -22.95
N PHE A 180 8.21 8.66 -22.72
CA PHE A 180 9.09 9.48 -23.53
C PHE A 180 10.36 9.81 -22.76
N TYR A 181 11.51 9.61 -23.39
CA TYR A 181 12.80 9.83 -22.77
C TYR A 181 12.94 11.28 -22.31
N ALA A 182 13.17 11.44 -21.01
CA ALA A 182 13.48 12.69 -20.35
C ALA A 182 14.24 12.38 -19.05
N PRO A 183 15.03 13.32 -18.51
CA PRO A 183 15.60 13.19 -17.18
C PRO A 183 14.50 12.94 -16.13
N ILE A 184 14.83 12.14 -15.10
CA ILE A 184 13.87 11.77 -14.05
C ILE A 184 13.36 13.00 -13.28
N GLU A 185 14.17 14.06 -13.22
CA GLU A 185 13.84 15.35 -12.63
C GLU A 185 12.63 15.99 -13.30
N ILE A 186 12.52 15.88 -14.63
CA ILE A 186 11.36 16.41 -15.36
C ILE A 186 10.11 15.56 -15.06
N TYR A 187 10.25 14.23 -14.96
CA TYR A 187 9.17 13.37 -14.50
C TYR A 187 8.69 13.75 -13.09
N ASN A 188 9.61 14.05 -12.16
CA ASN A 188 9.28 14.50 -10.81
C ASN A 188 8.50 15.81 -10.83
N GLN A 189 8.98 16.83 -11.57
CA GLN A 189 8.33 18.13 -11.68
C GLN A 189 6.92 18.02 -12.25
N GLU A 190 6.75 17.28 -13.35
CA GLU A 190 5.44 17.09 -13.98
C GLU A 190 4.50 16.22 -13.14
N SER A 191 5.04 15.24 -12.41
CA SER A 191 4.29 14.45 -11.44
C SER A 191 3.76 15.32 -10.31
N GLU A 192 4.59 16.20 -9.74
CA GLU A 192 4.19 17.11 -8.65
C GLU A 192 3.08 18.09 -9.08
N LYS A 193 3.18 18.66 -10.29
CA LYS A 193 2.13 19.50 -10.90
C LYS A 193 0.78 18.81 -10.95
N TYR A 194 0.75 17.48 -11.05
CA TYR A 194 -0.46 16.70 -10.90
C TYR A 194 -0.76 16.33 -9.44
N ILE A 195 0.19 15.77 -8.70
CA ILE A 195 -0.04 15.16 -7.39
C ILE A 195 -0.56 16.19 -6.38
N LEU A 196 0.11 17.34 -6.25
CA LEU A 196 -0.16 18.28 -5.17
C LEU A 196 -1.54 18.95 -5.28
N PRO A 197 -1.97 19.46 -6.46
CA PRO A 197 -3.34 19.97 -6.61
C PRO A 197 -4.44 18.91 -6.38
N ASN A 198 -4.08 17.62 -6.51
CA ASN A 198 -4.99 16.49 -6.40
C ASN A 198 -4.79 15.67 -5.11
N ILE A 199 -3.99 16.10 -4.13
CA ILE A 199 -3.63 15.25 -2.99
C ILE A 199 -4.78 15.07 -2.00
N PHE A 200 -5.55 16.13 -1.73
CA PHE A 200 -6.63 16.12 -0.75
C PHE A 200 -7.88 15.38 -1.24
N ASN A 201 -8.67 14.81 -0.33
CA ASN A 201 -9.84 13.98 -0.64
C ASN A 201 -10.86 14.71 -1.52
N ASN A 202 -11.28 15.89 -1.08
CA ASN A 202 -12.15 16.79 -1.82
C ASN A 202 -11.64 18.22 -1.66
N VAL A 203 -11.29 18.83 -2.78
CA VAL A 203 -10.74 20.18 -2.88
C VAL A 203 -11.70 21.29 -2.43
N GLU A 204 -13.00 21.00 -2.37
CA GLU A 204 -14.05 21.91 -1.86
C GLU A 204 -13.84 22.30 -0.40
N TYR A 205 -13.19 21.43 0.39
CA TYR A 205 -12.92 21.67 1.81
C TYR A 205 -11.51 22.18 2.07
N ASN A 206 -10.73 22.46 1.03
CA ASN A 206 -9.41 23.03 1.20
C ASN A 206 -9.56 24.46 1.72
N ILE A 207 -8.72 24.86 2.66
CA ILE A 207 -8.65 26.21 3.20
C ILE A 207 -7.22 26.71 3.17
N ASN A 208 -7.03 28.02 3.04
CA ASN A 208 -5.73 28.65 3.20
C ASN A 208 -5.67 29.31 4.58
N ILE A 209 -4.63 28.99 5.34
CA ILE A 209 -4.33 29.63 6.63
C ILE A 209 -2.89 30.09 6.55
N GLU A 210 -2.65 31.40 6.67
CA GLU A 210 -1.31 32.00 6.68
C GLU A 210 -0.43 31.56 5.48
N GLY A 211 -1.03 31.51 4.29
CA GLY A 211 -0.32 31.11 3.07
C GLY A 211 -0.16 29.61 2.88
N LYS A 212 -0.48 28.78 3.88
CA LYS A 212 -0.43 27.32 3.78
C LYS A 212 -1.78 26.74 3.42
N THR A 213 -1.80 25.78 2.50
CA THR A 213 -3.03 25.07 2.13
C THR A 213 -3.25 23.86 3.02
N TYR A 214 -4.42 23.81 3.65
CA TYR A 214 -4.89 22.69 4.45
C TYR A 214 -6.07 22.03 3.76
N GLY A 215 -6.16 20.71 3.87
CA GLY A 215 -7.24 19.94 3.28
C GLY A 215 -7.46 18.62 4.00
N VAL A 216 -8.52 17.92 3.60
CA VAL A 216 -8.86 16.62 4.18
C VAL A 216 -7.96 15.58 3.53
N PRO A 217 -7.22 14.76 4.29
CA PRO A 217 -6.38 13.72 3.71
C PRO A 217 -7.21 12.74 2.89
N SER A 218 -6.62 12.27 1.78
CA SER A 218 -7.24 11.21 0.99
C SER A 218 -7.26 9.87 1.73
N ASN A 219 -6.19 9.56 2.49
CA ASN A 219 -6.02 8.22 3.03
C ASN A 219 -6.86 7.98 4.31
N ASN A 220 -7.63 6.89 4.30
CA ASN A 220 -8.50 6.44 5.40
C ASN A 220 -9.60 7.43 5.85
N VAL A 221 -9.88 8.48 5.07
CA VAL A 221 -11.02 9.39 5.26
C VAL A 221 -11.82 9.43 3.96
N THR A 222 -13.15 9.29 4.02
CA THR A 222 -14.01 9.39 2.84
C THR A 222 -15.04 10.49 3.03
N LEU A 223 -15.07 11.46 2.10
CA LEU A 223 -16.09 12.50 2.05
C LEU A 223 -16.94 12.31 0.80
N ASN A 224 -17.88 11.35 0.87
CA ASN A 224 -18.81 11.10 -0.22
C ASN A 224 -20.07 11.95 -0.02
N SER A 225 -20.38 12.84 -0.96
CA SER A 225 -21.58 13.68 -0.94
C SER A 225 -22.89 12.86 -0.88
N LYS A 226 -22.88 11.61 -1.38
CA LYS A 226 -24.01 10.66 -1.28
C LYS A 226 -24.16 10.03 0.11
N LYS A 227 -23.20 10.22 1.02
CA LYS A 227 -23.22 9.73 2.40
C LYS A 227 -23.08 10.91 3.37
N PRO A 228 -24.15 11.72 3.56
CA PRO A 228 -24.07 12.97 4.32
C PRO A 228 -23.64 12.79 5.78
N PHE A 229 -23.87 11.60 6.36
CA PHE A 229 -23.48 11.25 7.73
C PHE A 229 -21.97 11.16 7.96
N LEU A 230 -21.15 11.18 6.91
CA LEU A 230 -19.69 11.26 7.00
C LEU A 230 -19.20 12.68 7.33
N LEU A 231 -20.10 13.67 7.25
CA LEU A 231 -19.85 15.06 7.61
C LEU A 231 -20.46 15.39 8.97
N ASN A 232 -19.72 16.15 9.76
CA ASN A 232 -20.18 16.71 11.03
C ASN A 232 -20.96 18.02 10.79
N LYS A 233 -22.13 17.94 10.14
CA LYS A 233 -22.90 19.12 9.69
C LYS A 233 -23.31 20.12 10.79
N THR A 234 -23.26 19.70 12.06
CA THR A 234 -23.54 20.55 13.22
C THR A 234 -22.33 21.40 13.66
N ARG A 235 -21.13 21.12 13.14
CA ARG A 235 -19.91 21.89 13.43
C ARG A 235 -19.71 22.99 12.39
N LYS A 236 -19.06 24.09 12.80
CA LYS A 236 -18.65 25.18 11.90
C LYS A 236 -17.78 24.68 10.73
N ASN A 237 -16.90 23.72 11.00
CA ASN A 237 -16.22 22.95 9.95
C ASN A 237 -16.83 21.54 9.89
N PRO A 238 -17.49 21.16 8.78
CA PRO A 238 -18.18 19.88 8.69
C PRO A 238 -17.21 18.70 8.49
N VAL A 239 -15.93 18.93 8.21
CA VAL A 239 -14.95 17.85 8.01
C VAL A 239 -14.32 17.40 9.34
N PRO A 240 -13.86 16.14 9.45
CA PRO A 240 -13.32 15.61 10.70
C PRO A 240 -12.05 16.32 11.17
N TYR A 241 -11.05 16.44 10.30
CA TYR A 241 -9.77 17.11 10.52
C TYR A 241 -9.15 17.54 9.18
N LEU A 242 -8.16 18.42 9.27
CA LEU A 242 -7.40 18.93 8.13
C LEU A 242 -5.90 18.76 8.42
N ILE A 243 -5.12 18.56 7.36
CA ILE A 243 -3.66 18.51 7.42
C ILE A 243 -3.07 19.44 6.36
N GLU A 244 -1.83 19.87 6.57
CA GLU A 244 -1.07 20.69 5.63
C GLU A 244 -0.71 19.88 4.36
N LEU A 245 -0.49 20.58 3.24
CA LEU A 245 -0.09 19.98 1.96
C LEU A 245 1.14 19.06 2.06
N GLU A 246 2.17 19.47 2.80
CA GLU A 246 3.39 18.67 2.98
C GLU A 246 3.12 17.38 3.77
N GLU A 247 2.32 17.47 4.84
CA GLU A 247 1.90 16.30 5.62
C GLU A 247 1.05 15.35 4.76
N ALA A 248 0.17 15.89 3.89
CA ALA A 248 -0.64 15.09 2.97
C ALA A 248 0.23 14.35 1.93
N LEU A 249 1.28 14.99 1.42
CA LEU A 249 2.23 14.35 0.51
C LEU A 249 3.00 13.23 1.22
N LEU A 250 3.52 13.50 2.43
CA LEU A 250 4.23 12.51 3.23
C LEU A 250 3.33 11.32 3.56
N GLN A 251 2.06 11.59 3.91
CA GLN A 251 1.05 10.55 4.16
C GLN A 251 0.81 9.69 2.93
N LYS A 252 0.66 10.28 1.73
CA LYS A 252 0.51 9.50 0.49
C LYS A 252 1.72 8.60 0.25
N LYS A 253 2.94 9.12 0.40
CA LYS A 253 4.18 8.35 0.25
C LYS A 253 4.28 7.20 1.26
N PHE A 254 3.87 7.42 2.51
CA PHE A 254 3.79 6.37 3.51
C PHE A 254 2.78 5.29 3.13
N PHE A 255 1.59 5.66 2.65
CA PHE A 255 0.59 4.69 2.20
C PHE A 255 1.01 3.93 0.94
N ASP A 256 1.77 4.54 0.02
CA ASP A 256 2.37 3.82 -1.10
C ASP A 256 3.33 2.73 -0.61
N LEU A 257 4.19 3.06 0.38
CA LEU A 257 5.06 2.06 1.03
C LEU A 257 4.23 0.92 1.60
N LEU A 258 3.18 1.21 2.39
CA LEU A 258 2.32 0.18 2.97
C LEU A 258 1.65 -0.69 1.89
N SER A 259 1.20 -0.08 0.79
CA SER A 259 0.60 -0.82 -0.33
C SER A 259 1.60 -1.79 -0.95
N ASN A 260 2.84 -1.33 -1.18
CA ASN A 260 3.90 -2.18 -1.72
C ASN A 260 4.24 -3.33 -0.76
N LYS A 261 4.27 -3.09 0.56
CA LYS A 261 4.49 -4.17 1.54
C LYS A 261 3.36 -5.20 1.52
N ILE A 262 2.11 -4.78 1.43
CA ILE A 262 0.94 -5.69 1.29
C ILE A 262 1.04 -6.53 0.03
N ASP A 263 1.38 -5.93 -1.11
CA ASP A 263 1.50 -6.64 -2.39
C ASP A 263 2.73 -7.58 -2.43
N ASN A 264 3.62 -7.48 -1.43
CA ASN A 264 4.71 -8.43 -1.15
C ASN A 264 4.41 -9.35 0.04
N ASN A 265 3.14 -9.46 0.44
CA ASN A 265 2.66 -10.27 1.57
C ASN A 265 3.23 -9.87 2.96
N LYS A 266 3.97 -8.77 3.05
CA LYS A 266 4.53 -8.27 4.31
C LYS A 266 3.50 -7.38 5.02
N LYS A 267 2.67 -8.00 5.85
CA LYS A 267 1.51 -7.37 6.52
C LYS A 267 1.76 -7.02 7.99
N ILE A 268 2.87 -7.47 8.54
CA ILE A 268 3.29 -7.20 9.90
C ILE A 268 4.51 -6.29 9.84
N ILE A 269 4.42 -5.13 10.46
CA ILE A 269 5.42 -4.09 10.33
C ILE A 269 5.87 -3.63 11.71
N TYR A 270 7.19 -3.57 11.90
CA TYR A 270 7.84 -2.94 13.05
C TYR A 270 8.63 -1.73 12.54
N LEU A 271 8.34 -0.55 13.07
CA LEU A 271 8.97 0.71 12.66
C LEU A 271 9.60 1.43 13.85
N SER A 272 10.90 1.64 13.77
CA SER A 272 11.63 2.66 14.50
C SER A 272 12.52 3.44 13.54
N GLU A 273 13.11 4.53 14.02
CA GLU A 273 14.06 5.31 13.22
C GLU A 273 15.29 4.47 12.83
N GLN A 274 15.72 3.58 13.72
CA GLN A 274 16.93 2.78 13.53
C GLN A 274 16.67 1.45 12.83
N ASN A 275 15.51 0.82 13.07
CA ASN A 275 15.21 -0.52 12.58
C ASN A 275 13.82 -0.60 11.94
N GLN A 276 13.74 -1.26 10.79
CA GLN A 276 12.47 -1.53 10.11
C GLN A 276 12.39 -3.01 9.76
N PHE A 277 11.35 -3.68 10.25
CA PHE A 277 11.10 -5.10 9.94
C PHE A 277 9.74 -5.25 9.26
N TYR A 278 9.71 -6.03 8.18
CA TYR A 278 8.52 -6.28 7.37
C TYR A 278 8.33 -7.79 7.25
N LEU A 279 7.34 -8.34 7.95
CA LEU A 279 7.12 -9.77 8.09
C LEU A 279 5.78 -10.19 7.50
N GLU A 280 5.67 -11.45 7.12
CA GLU A 280 4.42 -12.11 6.74
C GLU A 280 3.59 -12.48 7.97
N GLU A 281 2.30 -12.70 7.76
CA GLU A 281 1.46 -13.26 8.81
C GLU A 281 1.92 -14.68 9.17
N GLY A 282 2.19 -14.91 10.45
CA GLY A 282 2.71 -16.18 10.97
C GLY A 282 4.20 -16.17 11.28
N GLU A 283 4.95 -15.19 10.75
CA GLU A 283 6.35 -14.95 11.09
C GLU A 283 6.46 -14.17 12.42
N VAL A 284 7.36 -14.63 13.28
CA VAL A 284 7.65 -13.98 14.57
C VAL A 284 8.96 -13.23 14.47
N LEU A 285 9.01 -12.00 15.00
CA LEU A 285 10.23 -11.20 14.98
C LEU A 285 11.34 -11.89 15.78
N ASN A 286 12.54 -12.01 15.20
CA ASN A 286 13.70 -12.67 15.82
C ASN A 286 14.75 -11.67 16.37
N ASN A 287 14.50 -10.37 16.25
CA ASN A 287 15.35 -9.30 16.77
C ASN A 287 14.71 -8.63 17.99
N ARG A 288 15.55 -8.05 18.86
CA ARG A 288 15.06 -7.11 19.87
C ARG A 288 14.52 -5.87 19.18
N PHE A 289 13.44 -5.31 19.71
CA PHE A 289 12.81 -4.16 19.09
C PHE A 289 12.16 -3.22 20.12
N ASN A 290 12.21 -1.93 19.82
CA ASN A 290 11.48 -0.87 20.48
C ASN A 290 11.01 0.09 19.38
N GLY A 291 9.72 0.42 19.37
CA GLY A 291 9.10 1.29 18.38
C GLY A 291 7.65 0.93 18.12
N LEU A 292 7.17 1.21 16.91
CA LEU A 292 5.78 1.01 16.53
C LEU A 292 5.57 -0.39 15.93
N PHE A 293 4.48 -1.03 16.32
CA PHE A 293 3.94 -2.21 15.66
C PHE A 293 2.71 -1.83 14.83
N LEU A 294 2.60 -2.39 13.63
CA LEU A 294 1.46 -2.23 12.75
C LEU A 294 1.09 -3.59 12.14
N LYS A 295 -0.20 -3.94 12.20
CA LYS A 295 -0.79 -4.92 11.29
C LYS A 295 -1.56 -4.19 10.20
N ILE A 296 -1.25 -4.50 8.95
CA ILE A 296 -1.91 -3.91 7.79
C ILE A 296 -2.67 -4.93 6.95
N GLU A 297 -3.74 -4.47 6.30
CA GLU A 297 -4.57 -5.28 5.40
C GLU A 297 -4.81 -4.57 4.07
N LYS A 298 -5.11 -5.39 3.06
CA LYS A 298 -5.52 -4.91 1.74
C LYS A 298 -6.89 -4.24 1.81
N GLY A 299 -6.98 -3.04 1.27
CA GLY A 299 -8.23 -2.32 1.01
C GLY A 299 -8.15 -1.60 -0.33
N ILE A 300 -9.10 -0.70 -0.61
CA ILE A 300 -8.94 0.28 -1.71
C ILE A 300 -7.69 1.12 -1.45
N GLU A 301 -7.48 1.46 -0.19
CA GLU A 301 -6.22 1.93 0.37
C GLU A 301 -5.79 0.96 1.49
N PRO A 302 -4.49 0.86 1.80
CA PRO A 302 -3.99 0.09 2.93
C PRO A 302 -4.71 0.44 4.24
N LYS A 303 -5.20 -0.58 4.96
CA LYS A 303 -5.82 -0.40 6.27
C LYS A 303 -4.82 -0.78 7.36
N ILE A 304 -4.67 0.07 8.37
CA ILE A 304 -3.98 -0.29 9.61
C ILE A 304 -5.06 -0.79 10.55
N VAL A 305 -5.04 -2.09 10.87
CA VAL A 305 -6.12 -2.75 11.63
C VAL A 305 -5.69 -3.17 13.03
N ASP A 306 -4.39 -3.08 13.32
CA ASP A 306 -3.83 -3.17 14.68
C ASP A 306 -2.60 -2.26 14.77
N PHE A 307 -2.40 -1.65 15.93
CA PHE A 307 -1.30 -0.74 16.23
C PHE A 307 -0.92 -0.83 17.70
N ASP A 308 0.37 -0.79 17.98
CA ASP A 308 0.87 -0.68 19.35
C ASP A 308 2.22 0.03 19.41
N ILE A 309 2.58 0.51 20.61
CA ILE A 309 3.91 1.05 20.92
C ILE A 309 4.63 0.03 21.77
N ILE A 310 5.61 -0.65 21.17
CA ILE A 310 6.40 -1.67 21.85
C ILE A 310 7.60 -1.01 22.53
N SER A 311 7.60 -1.01 23.86
CA SER A 311 8.71 -0.46 24.66
C SER A 311 9.93 -1.40 24.70
N ASN A 312 9.70 -2.71 24.71
CA ASN A 312 10.76 -3.71 24.73
C ASN A 312 10.26 -5.07 24.24
N TYR A 313 10.56 -5.41 23.00
CA TYR A 313 10.36 -6.74 22.46
C TYR A 313 11.64 -7.56 22.62
N ASN A 314 11.54 -8.71 23.29
CA ASN A 314 12.60 -9.70 23.32
C ASN A 314 12.15 -10.99 22.60
N PRO A 315 12.87 -11.42 21.53
CA PRO A 315 12.58 -12.67 20.83
C PRO A 315 13.03 -13.90 21.61
N LYS A 316 14.00 -13.74 22.52
CA LYS A 316 14.51 -14.83 23.36
C LYS A 316 13.58 -15.04 24.54
N ILE A 317 13.39 -16.30 24.91
CA ILE A 317 12.65 -16.73 26.09
C ILE A 317 13.56 -17.54 26.99
N LYS A 318 13.16 -17.74 28.25
CA LYS A 318 13.82 -18.70 29.14
C LYS A 318 13.82 -20.07 28.47
N GLU A 319 14.94 -20.78 28.55
CA GLU A 319 15.06 -22.09 27.90
C GLU A 319 14.03 -23.07 28.45
N ILE A 320 13.35 -23.73 27.52
CA ILE A 320 12.27 -24.66 27.78
C ILE A 320 12.68 -26.00 27.17
N LYS A 321 12.80 -27.03 28.02
CA LYS A 321 13.16 -28.38 27.59
C LYS A 321 11.89 -29.20 27.34
N ILE A 322 11.73 -29.68 26.12
CA ILE A 322 10.64 -30.58 25.71
C ILE A 322 11.26 -31.81 25.07
N ALA A 323 11.20 -32.95 25.77
CA ALA A 323 11.93 -34.16 25.38
C ALA A 323 13.40 -33.82 25.04
N ASP A 324 13.86 -34.13 23.83
CA ASP A 324 15.24 -33.88 23.37
C ASP A 324 15.44 -32.50 22.72
N ARG A 325 14.44 -31.60 22.76
CA ARG A 325 14.50 -30.26 22.15
C ARG A 325 14.59 -29.17 23.20
N ILE A 326 15.43 -28.17 22.92
CA ILE A 326 15.55 -26.93 23.71
C ILE A 326 14.93 -25.80 22.91
N ILE A 327 13.95 -25.13 23.51
CA ILE A 327 13.28 -23.97 22.93
C ILE A 327 13.74 -22.75 23.70
N SER A 328 14.35 -21.80 23.00
CA SER A 328 14.93 -20.58 23.59
C SER A 328 14.46 -19.31 22.92
N ASN A 329 13.55 -19.40 21.95
CA ASN A 329 13.00 -18.26 21.24
C ASN A 329 11.48 -18.36 21.01
N LYS A 330 10.85 -17.21 20.77
CA LYS A 330 9.41 -17.09 20.55
C LYS A 330 8.93 -17.75 19.26
N ASN A 331 9.77 -17.85 18.23
CA ASN A 331 9.37 -18.48 16.97
C ASN A 331 9.10 -19.97 17.16
N ASP A 332 10.06 -20.69 17.74
CA ASP A 332 9.95 -22.13 18.03
C ASP A 332 8.81 -22.42 19.01
N LEU A 333 8.66 -21.57 20.04
CA LEU A 333 7.52 -21.64 20.96
C LEU A 333 6.18 -21.46 20.23
N SER A 334 6.11 -20.52 19.29
CA SER A 334 4.92 -20.26 18.49
C SER A 334 4.57 -21.46 17.60
N ASP A 335 5.57 -22.10 16.99
CA ASP A 335 5.37 -23.33 16.19
C ASP A 335 4.83 -24.47 17.05
N ILE A 336 5.40 -24.70 18.22
CA ILE A 336 4.98 -25.79 19.11
C ILE A 336 3.56 -25.56 19.62
N ILE A 337 3.21 -24.33 20.02
CA ILE A 337 1.85 -24.00 20.44
C ILE A 337 0.88 -24.18 19.26
N ASP A 338 1.21 -23.69 18.07
CA ASP A 338 0.35 -23.83 16.89
C ASP A 338 0.12 -25.30 16.54
N THR A 339 1.17 -26.13 16.53
CA THR A 339 1.05 -27.55 16.20
C THR A 339 0.35 -28.35 17.29
N VAL A 340 0.79 -28.25 18.55
CA VAL A 340 0.33 -29.14 19.64
C VAL A 340 -1.03 -28.72 20.19
N TYR A 341 -1.26 -27.42 20.37
CA TYR A 341 -2.52 -26.91 20.94
C TYR A 341 -3.57 -26.60 19.88
N PHE A 342 -3.15 -26.17 18.68
CA PHE A 342 -4.09 -25.67 17.66
C PHE A 342 -4.06 -26.42 16.33
N GLY A 343 -3.29 -27.50 16.18
CA GLY A 343 -3.27 -28.29 14.95
C GLY A 343 -2.97 -27.47 13.69
N ASN A 344 -2.04 -26.52 13.78
CA ASN A 344 -1.64 -25.60 12.72
C ASN A 344 -2.75 -24.63 12.27
N GLN A 345 -3.68 -24.30 13.16
CA GLN A 345 -4.79 -23.37 12.91
C GLN A 345 -4.60 -22.01 13.57
N LEU A 346 -3.77 -21.86 14.59
CA LEU A 346 -3.58 -20.58 15.28
C LEU A 346 -2.90 -19.57 14.36
N LYS A 347 -1.70 -19.86 13.85
CA LYS A 347 -0.94 -18.90 13.02
C LYS A 347 -1.73 -18.44 11.80
N LYS A 348 -2.40 -19.38 11.11
CA LYS A 348 -3.20 -19.13 9.90
C LYS A 348 -4.46 -18.31 10.13
N ASN A 349 -4.97 -18.23 11.37
CA ASN A 349 -6.25 -17.61 11.71
C ASN A 349 -6.11 -16.52 12.80
N LEU A 350 -4.88 -16.19 13.19
CA LEU A 350 -4.57 -15.24 14.25
C LEU A 350 -5.22 -13.87 13.99
N PHE A 351 -5.12 -13.41 12.75
CA PHE A 351 -5.56 -12.08 12.33
C PHE A 351 -6.74 -12.07 11.35
N LYS A 352 -7.31 -13.23 11.02
CA LYS A 352 -8.43 -13.35 10.07
C LYS A 352 -9.75 -12.86 10.65
N ASP A 353 -10.66 -12.38 9.82
CA ASP A 353 -12.03 -12.12 10.26
C ASP A 353 -12.69 -13.44 10.72
N PRO A 354 -13.42 -13.47 11.85
CA PRO A 354 -14.11 -14.67 12.32
C PRO A 354 -15.00 -15.37 11.28
N LYS A 355 -15.57 -14.62 10.33
CA LYS A 355 -16.40 -15.14 9.22
C LYS A 355 -15.59 -15.92 8.20
N GLU A 356 -14.31 -15.61 8.02
CA GLU A 356 -13.43 -16.25 7.03
C GLU A 356 -12.82 -17.57 7.53
N ILE A 357 -12.86 -17.82 8.84
CA ILE A 357 -12.29 -19.02 9.46
C ILE A 357 -13.19 -20.23 9.15
N LYS A 358 -12.70 -21.10 8.26
CA LYS A 358 -13.33 -22.36 7.86
C LYS A 358 -12.93 -23.51 8.80
N LEU A 359 -13.55 -23.56 9.97
CA LEU A 359 -13.41 -24.67 10.94
C LEU A 359 -14.78 -25.29 11.22
N THR A 360 -14.90 -26.59 10.98
CA THR A 360 -16.15 -27.35 11.18
C THR A 360 -16.46 -27.60 12.65
N ASN A 361 -15.43 -27.75 13.49
CA ASN A 361 -15.60 -27.87 14.93
C ASN A 361 -15.84 -26.48 15.56
N PHE A 362 -17.10 -26.15 15.81
CA PHE A 362 -17.50 -24.85 16.38
C PHE A 362 -16.94 -24.59 17.78
N LYS A 363 -16.79 -25.62 18.62
CA LYS A 363 -16.17 -25.48 19.95
C LYS A 363 -14.70 -25.11 19.82
N PHE A 364 -13.97 -25.78 18.92
CA PHE A 364 -12.57 -25.48 18.64
C PHE A 364 -12.41 -24.07 18.05
N LYS A 365 -13.25 -23.70 17.08
CA LYS A 365 -13.31 -22.34 16.53
C LYS A 365 -13.54 -21.29 17.63
N GLY A 366 -14.43 -21.58 18.57
CA GLY A 366 -14.70 -20.72 19.72
C GLY A 366 -13.48 -20.53 20.63
N LEU A 367 -12.73 -21.59 20.94
CA LEU A 367 -11.50 -21.49 21.73
C LEU A 367 -10.40 -20.71 20.98
N LEU A 368 -10.23 -20.97 19.68
CA LEU A 368 -9.28 -20.23 18.84
C LEU A 368 -9.59 -18.73 18.84
N LEU A 369 -10.85 -18.36 18.58
CA LEU A 369 -11.28 -16.96 18.59
C LEU A 369 -11.12 -16.31 19.97
N ARG A 370 -11.41 -17.05 21.04
CA ARG A 370 -11.28 -16.55 22.41
C ARG A 370 -9.84 -16.25 22.80
N TYR A 371 -8.88 -17.02 22.31
CA TYR A 371 -7.49 -16.97 22.81
C TYR A 371 -6.47 -16.41 21.82
N ARG A 372 -6.80 -16.26 20.53
CA ARG A 372 -5.85 -15.79 19.51
C ARG A 372 -5.21 -14.43 19.83
N ASP A 373 -5.94 -13.50 20.44
CA ASP A 373 -5.41 -12.16 20.73
C ASP A 373 -4.34 -12.21 21.83
N VAL A 374 -4.46 -13.14 22.78
CA VAL A 374 -3.43 -13.38 23.81
C VAL A 374 -2.12 -13.81 23.17
N PHE A 375 -2.19 -14.71 22.19
CA PHE A 375 -1.02 -15.16 21.44
C PHE A 375 -0.48 -14.07 20.51
N ALA A 376 -1.34 -13.29 19.86
CA ALA A 376 -0.93 -12.16 19.04
C ALA A 376 -0.14 -11.14 19.86
N ASN A 377 -0.66 -10.74 21.02
CA ASN A 377 -0.01 -9.80 21.92
C ASN A 377 1.35 -10.33 22.43
N TYR A 378 1.44 -11.61 22.79
CA TYR A 378 2.71 -12.18 23.25
C TYR A 378 3.77 -12.31 22.15
N PHE A 379 3.41 -12.92 21.01
CA PHE A 379 4.36 -13.24 19.95
C PHE A 379 4.74 -12.02 19.10
N TYR A 380 3.83 -11.08 18.90
CA TYR A 380 4.08 -9.92 18.03
C TYR A 380 4.37 -8.65 18.83
N LYS A 381 3.75 -8.44 19.99
CA LYS A 381 3.89 -7.19 20.76
C LYS A 381 4.79 -7.33 21.99
N GLY A 382 5.07 -8.57 22.38
CA GLY A 382 5.95 -8.87 23.50
C GLY A 382 5.25 -8.96 24.86
N GLU A 383 3.92 -8.94 24.89
CA GLU A 383 3.17 -8.85 26.14
C GLU A 383 3.08 -10.21 26.87
N GLU A 384 3.88 -10.37 27.92
CA GLU A 384 4.02 -11.65 28.63
C GLU A 384 2.94 -11.89 29.69
N ALA A 385 2.49 -10.85 30.38
CA ALA A 385 1.68 -11.01 31.58
C ALA A 385 0.32 -11.63 31.25
N GLN A 386 -0.30 -11.21 30.14
CA GLN A 386 -1.58 -11.75 29.69
C GLN A 386 -1.49 -13.26 29.43
N LEU A 387 -0.46 -13.71 28.70
CA LEU A 387 -0.30 -15.13 28.37
C LEU A 387 0.00 -15.95 29.63
N LYS A 388 0.91 -15.49 30.50
CA LYS A 388 1.23 -16.17 31.77
C LYS A 388 -0.01 -16.38 32.64
N ASN A 389 -0.82 -15.34 32.80
CA ASN A 389 -2.04 -15.39 33.63
C ASN A 389 -3.13 -16.30 33.03
N MET A 390 -3.22 -16.36 31.70
CA MET A 390 -4.27 -17.14 31.03
C MET A 390 -3.85 -18.57 30.68
N TRP A 391 -2.56 -18.89 30.69
CA TRP A 391 -2.01 -20.16 30.20
C TRP A 391 -2.71 -21.39 30.80
N SER A 392 -2.81 -21.44 32.14
CA SER A 392 -3.47 -22.57 32.83
C SER A 392 -4.90 -22.81 32.35
N LYS A 393 -5.65 -21.74 32.07
CA LYS A 393 -7.03 -21.80 31.56
C LYS A 393 -7.05 -22.23 30.10
N ILE A 394 -6.21 -21.63 29.26
CA ILE A 394 -6.08 -21.97 27.83
C ILE A 394 -5.79 -23.46 27.69
N SER A 395 -4.80 -23.96 28.44
CA SER A 395 -4.40 -25.36 28.35
C SER A 395 -5.52 -26.30 28.77
N LYS A 396 -6.19 -26.03 29.90
CA LYS A 396 -7.31 -26.85 30.38
C LYS A 396 -8.45 -26.92 29.37
N ASP A 397 -8.85 -25.79 28.78
CA ASP A 397 -9.93 -25.75 27.81
C ASP A 397 -9.62 -26.56 26.55
N ILE A 398 -8.39 -26.45 26.03
CA ILE A 398 -7.95 -27.15 24.82
C ILE A 398 -7.82 -28.66 25.10
N ILE A 399 -7.19 -29.06 26.20
CA ILE A 399 -7.02 -30.47 26.59
C ILE A 399 -8.38 -31.14 26.77
N LYS A 400 -9.31 -30.47 27.47
CA LYS A 400 -10.68 -30.96 27.63
C LYS A 400 -11.35 -31.19 26.28
N LEU A 401 -11.20 -30.25 25.34
CA LEU A 401 -11.78 -30.40 24.01
C LEU A 401 -11.13 -31.53 23.21
N SER A 402 -9.81 -31.72 23.30
CA SER A 402 -9.11 -32.83 22.66
C SER A 402 -9.58 -34.18 23.20
N ILE A 403 -9.78 -34.32 24.51
CA ILE A 403 -10.35 -35.54 25.12
C ILE A 403 -11.78 -35.79 24.62
N MET A 404 -12.63 -34.76 24.63
CA MET A 404 -14.03 -34.87 24.19
C MET A 404 -14.17 -35.28 22.73
N ASN A 405 -13.20 -34.93 21.87
CA ASN A 405 -13.19 -35.32 20.45
C ASN A 405 -12.44 -36.64 20.20
N GLY A 406 -11.99 -37.35 21.24
CA GLY A 406 -11.26 -38.62 21.12
C GLY A 406 -9.77 -38.50 20.74
N TYR A 407 -9.21 -37.28 20.71
CA TYR A 407 -7.80 -37.03 20.39
C TYR A 407 -6.89 -37.24 21.62
N ILE A 408 -6.91 -38.45 22.19
CA ILE A 408 -6.21 -38.76 23.46
C ILE A 408 -4.69 -38.59 23.35
N ARG A 409 -4.08 -38.94 22.21
CA ARG A 409 -2.64 -38.74 22.00
C ARG A 409 -2.26 -37.26 22.07
N ASN A 410 -3.03 -36.39 21.41
CA ASN A 410 -2.81 -34.94 21.45
C ASN A 410 -3.03 -34.39 22.86
N ALA A 411 -4.06 -34.85 23.57
CA ALA A 411 -4.33 -34.42 24.94
C ALA A 411 -3.18 -34.75 25.90
N LYS A 412 -2.54 -35.92 25.74
CA LYS A 412 -1.34 -36.29 26.52
C LYS A 412 -0.18 -35.33 26.26
N GLN A 413 0.13 -35.07 24.99
CA GLN A 413 1.18 -34.11 24.61
C GLN A 413 0.89 -32.71 25.17
N GLN A 414 -0.35 -32.24 25.07
CA GLN A 414 -0.74 -30.94 25.61
C GLN A 414 -0.58 -30.86 27.13
N GLU A 415 -0.95 -31.91 27.88
CA GLU A 415 -0.80 -31.96 29.34
C GLU A 415 0.69 -31.97 29.76
N GLU A 416 1.56 -32.66 29.03
CA GLU A 416 3.02 -32.60 29.24
C GLU A 416 3.53 -31.16 29.13
N LEU A 417 3.05 -30.39 28.15
CA LEU A 417 3.48 -29.01 27.90
C LEU A 417 2.86 -27.95 28.81
N LYS A 418 1.80 -28.30 29.54
CA LYS A 418 1.00 -27.36 30.33
C LYS A 418 1.80 -26.65 31.42
N ASN A 419 2.79 -27.29 32.01
CA ASN A 419 3.60 -26.69 33.08
C ASN A 419 4.98 -26.22 32.58
N ILE A 420 5.24 -26.31 31.29
CA ILE A 420 6.62 -26.19 30.77
C ILE A 420 6.95 -24.77 30.31
N PHE A 421 5.98 -24.01 29.80
CA PHE A 421 6.30 -22.76 29.09
C PHE A 421 6.51 -21.51 29.96
N PHE A 422 6.03 -21.50 31.20
CA PHE A 422 6.00 -20.27 32.02
C PHE A 422 6.39 -20.49 33.50
N ASN A 423 7.20 -21.53 33.77
CA ASN A 423 7.82 -21.78 35.08
C ASN A 423 9.14 -21.03 35.28
#